data_AF-A0A1A8F9G8-F1
#
_entry.id   AF-A0A1A8F9G8-F1
#
_cell.length_a   1.000
_cell.length_b   1.000
_cell.length_c   1.000
_cell.angle_alpha   90.00
_cell.angle_beta   90.00
_cell.angle_gamma   90.00
#
_symmetry.space_group_name_H-M   'P 1'
#
loop_
_entity.id
_entity.type
_entity.pdbx_description
1 polymer ?
#
loop_
_entity_poly.entity_id
_entity_poly.type
_entity_poly.pdbx_seq_one_letter_code
_entity_poly.pdbx_strand_id
1 'polypeptide(L)'
;MFGLREAGVIGASVALAGGIAYVIWNRVSSPRQKKLDSRPEKGGKNSDKETEEEETEAVVSAKVQKTYTSHPVKSEGTQILVLGLDGAGKTSLLHCFSSGILEQDVEPTHGSNAVSVSRDNLHIEFLEIGGKEDLRPHWQRYTSKALLLVFVVDSSNSQLFPVVKKHLHELLAPCPSLPVMVLANKQDLPGSCSITDLHEALSLSEVGDRQMFLIGTYVRRGEAGLSSGVQDARDLIISMVCDGK
;
A
#
# COMPACT_ATOMS: atom_id res chain seq x y z
N MET A 1 4.20 51.51 -3.57
CA MET A 1 3.65 50.97 -4.83
C MET A 1 4.19 49.56 -5.02
N PHE A 2 3.43 48.69 -5.69
CA PHE A 2 3.75 47.34 -6.22
C PHE A 2 5.15 46.77 -5.91
N GLY A 3 5.33 45.58 -5.35
CA GLY A 3 4.42 44.43 -5.28
C GLY A 3 4.79 43.39 -6.32
N LEU A 4 5.73 42.50 -6.00
CA LEU A 4 5.95 41.24 -6.71
C LEU A 4 5.45 40.10 -5.82
N ARG A 5 4.46 39.36 -6.31
CA ARG A 5 4.01 38.11 -5.69
C ARG A 5 4.86 37.01 -6.31
N GLU A 6 5.67 36.31 -5.53
CA GLU A 6 6.24 35.05 -6.00
C GLU A 6 5.10 34.02 -6.09
N ALA A 7 4.82 33.58 -7.31
CA ALA A 7 3.99 32.42 -7.59
C ALA A 7 4.93 31.27 -7.97
N GLY A 8 4.87 30.16 -7.23
CA GLY A 8 5.86 29.09 -7.33
C GLY A 8 5.30 27.70 -6.99
N VAL A 9 4.33 27.25 -7.77
CA VAL A 9 3.89 25.84 -7.95
C VAL A 9 3.70 25.00 -6.67
N ILE A 10 2.44 24.84 -6.24
CA ILE A 10 2.05 23.78 -5.31
C ILE A 10 1.69 22.54 -6.13
N GLY A 11 2.45 21.46 -5.95
CA GLY A 11 2.20 20.15 -6.55
C GLY A 11 2.90 19.93 -7.88
N ALA A 12 3.69 18.85 -7.97
CA ALA A 12 4.11 18.26 -9.23
C ALA A 12 3.16 17.09 -9.52
N SER A 13 2.33 17.20 -10.56
CA SER A 13 1.58 16.05 -11.06
C SER A 13 2.53 15.17 -11.86
N VAL A 14 2.74 13.93 -11.42
CA VAL A 14 3.45 12.93 -12.22
C VAL A 14 2.41 12.17 -13.02
N ALA A 15 2.39 12.40 -14.32
CA ALA A 15 1.61 11.61 -15.25
C ALA A 15 2.36 10.30 -15.54
N LEU A 16 2.14 9.29 -14.70
CA LEU A 16 2.31 7.90 -15.13
C LEU A 16 1.07 7.51 -15.97
N ALA A 17 1.20 6.46 -16.78
CA ALA A 17 0.42 6.32 -18.01
C ALA A 17 -1.10 6.14 -17.80
N GLY A 18 -1.84 7.25 -17.72
CA GLY A 18 -3.30 7.29 -17.71
C GLY A 18 -3.95 7.76 -16.41
N GLY A 19 -3.19 8.20 -15.41
CA GLY A 19 -3.72 8.79 -14.17
C GLY A 19 -2.93 9.99 -13.68
N ILE A 20 -3.59 10.86 -12.91
CA ILE A 20 -2.98 12.05 -12.31
C ILE A 20 -2.61 11.72 -10.86
N ALA A 21 -1.36 11.34 -10.63
CA ALA A 21 -0.81 11.26 -9.28
C ALA A 21 -0.32 12.66 -8.84
N TYR A 22 -0.83 13.15 -7.71
CA TYR A 22 -0.35 14.41 -7.11
C TYR A 22 0.81 14.13 -6.14
N VAL A 23 1.98 14.69 -6.45
CA VAL A 23 3.15 14.68 -5.55
C VAL A 23 3.32 16.07 -4.95
N ILE A 24 3.21 16.17 -3.63
CA ILE A 24 3.39 17.42 -2.88
C ILE A 24 4.72 17.32 -2.13
N TRP A 25 5.65 18.24 -2.40
CA TRP A 25 6.99 18.26 -1.80
C TRP A 25 7.20 19.56 -1.01
N ASN A 26 7.40 19.45 0.30
CA ASN A 26 7.93 20.53 1.12
C ASN A 26 9.46 20.41 1.21
N ARG A 27 10.20 21.52 1.05
CA ARG A 27 11.66 21.48 0.93
C ARG A 27 12.34 22.36 1.98
N VAL A 28 12.88 21.73 3.02
CA VAL A 28 13.97 22.29 3.83
C VAL A 28 15.30 21.81 3.24
N SER A 29 16.22 22.73 2.98
CA SER A 29 17.48 22.45 2.27
C SER A 29 18.73 22.65 3.11
N SER A 30 19.55 21.60 3.25
CA SER A 30 21.00 21.70 3.55
C SER A 30 21.77 20.43 3.14
N PRO A 31 23.10 20.47 2.94
CA PRO A 31 23.71 19.72 1.83
C PRO A 31 24.86 18.73 2.17
N ARG A 32 25.07 17.74 1.27
CA ARG A 32 26.32 16.99 0.95
C ARG A 32 26.97 16.20 2.11
N GLN A 33 27.19 14.87 2.03
CA GLN A 33 28.24 14.14 1.25
C GLN A 33 28.09 12.61 1.57
N LYS A 34 28.70 11.61 0.91
CA LYS A 34 29.72 11.48 -0.17
C LYS A 34 29.49 10.15 -0.96
N LYS A 35 30.44 9.77 -1.82
CA LYS A 35 30.52 8.50 -2.59
C LYS A 35 31.73 7.67 -2.14
N LEU A 36 31.65 6.33 -2.20
CA LEU A 36 32.83 5.48 -2.49
C LEU A 36 32.41 4.14 -3.15
N ASP A 37 33.20 3.66 -4.13
CA ASP A 37 32.93 2.46 -4.95
C ASP A 37 33.70 1.22 -4.45
N SER A 38 33.20 -0.01 -4.72
CA SER A 38 33.97 -1.08 -5.42
C SER A 38 33.27 -2.47 -5.46
N ARG A 39 33.68 -3.28 -6.45
CA ARG A 39 33.31 -4.68 -6.81
C ARG A 39 34.64 -5.41 -7.16
N PRO A 40 34.67 -6.71 -7.54
CA PRO A 40 34.01 -7.92 -7.02
C PRO A 40 35.03 -9.12 -6.92
N GLU A 41 34.55 -10.38 -6.81
CA GLU A 41 35.15 -11.71 -7.19
C GLU A 41 34.76 -12.80 -6.14
N LYS A 42 34.68 -14.13 -6.35
CA LYS A 42 34.46 -15.06 -7.51
C LYS A 42 34.23 -16.49 -6.94
N GLY A 43 33.56 -17.40 -7.70
CA GLY A 43 33.99 -18.82 -7.83
C GLY A 43 33.16 -19.99 -7.23
N GLY A 44 33.02 -21.07 -8.02
CA GLY A 44 32.59 -22.45 -7.63
C GLY A 44 31.07 -22.72 -7.72
N LYS A 45 30.49 -23.59 -8.57
CA LYS A 45 30.68 -25.05 -8.84
C LYS A 45 30.53 -25.94 -7.59
N ASN A 46 29.82 -27.08 -7.59
CA ASN A 46 29.20 -27.88 -8.67
C ASN A 46 28.06 -28.79 -8.12
N SER A 47 27.25 -29.37 -9.03
CA SER A 47 26.55 -30.71 -9.08
C SER A 47 26.40 -31.61 -7.81
N ASP A 48 25.43 -32.53 -7.66
CA ASP A 48 24.84 -33.52 -8.59
C ASP A 48 23.48 -34.13 -8.08
N LYS A 49 22.70 -34.70 -9.03
CA LYS A 49 21.77 -35.88 -8.95
C LYS A 49 20.59 -35.94 -7.94
N GLU A 50 19.35 -36.12 -8.39
CA GLU A 50 18.68 -37.33 -8.99
C GLU A 50 18.50 -38.51 -8.01
N THR A 51 17.26 -38.79 -7.56
CA THR A 51 16.53 -40.01 -7.97
C THR A 51 15.02 -39.87 -7.71
N GLU A 52 14.21 -40.56 -8.53
CA GLU A 52 12.76 -40.70 -8.42
C GLU A 52 12.39 -41.83 -7.45
N GLU A 53 11.23 -41.76 -6.79
CA GLU A 53 10.35 -42.93 -6.60
C GLU A 53 8.87 -42.47 -6.63
N GLU A 54 8.04 -43.24 -7.31
CA GLU A 54 6.59 -43.09 -7.50
C GLU A 54 5.91 -44.25 -6.78
N GLU A 55 4.71 -44.06 -6.18
CA GLU A 55 3.56 -44.99 -6.31
C GLU A 55 2.33 -44.67 -5.42
N THR A 56 1.19 -44.49 -6.10
CA THR A 56 -0.17 -44.96 -5.74
C THR A 56 -1.04 -44.30 -4.64
N GLU A 57 -2.35 -44.53 -4.80
CA GLU A 57 -3.48 -43.75 -4.28
C GLU A 57 -4.09 -44.31 -2.98
N ALA A 58 -4.76 -43.43 -2.22
CA ALA A 58 -6.00 -43.79 -1.52
C ALA A 58 -6.87 -42.55 -1.25
N VAL A 59 -8.10 -42.54 -1.79
CA VAL A 59 -9.08 -41.45 -1.59
C VAL A 59 -9.93 -41.73 -0.35
N VAL A 60 -9.88 -40.87 0.67
CA VAL A 60 -10.94 -40.81 1.71
C VAL A 60 -11.24 -39.36 2.09
N SER A 61 -12.51 -38.96 1.94
CA SER A 61 -12.99 -37.61 2.19
C SER A 61 -12.94 -37.20 3.67
N ALA A 62 -12.22 -36.13 3.99
CA ALA A 62 -12.38 -35.38 5.24
C ALA A 62 -12.23 -33.87 4.98
N LYS A 63 -13.22 -33.09 5.45
CA LYS A 63 -13.28 -31.63 5.23
C LYS A 63 -12.35 -30.91 6.23
N VAL A 64 -11.05 -30.91 5.95
CA VAL A 64 -10.03 -30.31 6.82
C VAL A 64 -10.10 -28.79 6.77
N GLN A 65 -10.42 -28.17 7.91
CA GLN A 65 -10.22 -26.74 8.13
C GLN A 65 -8.72 -26.45 8.08
N LYS A 66 -8.28 -25.67 7.08
CA LYS A 66 -6.87 -25.32 6.92
C LYS A 66 -6.50 -24.16 7.84
N THR A 67 -6.32 -24.46 9.12
CA THR A 67 -5.72 -23.55 10.11
C THR A 67 -4.28 -23.27 9.73
N TYR A 68 -4.03 -22.13 9.09
CA TYR A 68 -2.68 -21.66 8.81
C TYR A 68 -2.00 -21.25 10.11
N THR A 69 -1.20 -22.15 10.68
CA THR A 69 -0.34 -21.86 11.84
C THR A 69 0.74 -20.87 11.44
N SER A 70 0.71 -19.69 12.03
CA SER A 70 1.66 -18.61 11.76
C SER A 70 3.07 -18.99 12.24
N HIS A 71 3.92 -19.46 11.33
CA HIS A 71 5.36 -19.39 11.55
C HIS A 71 5.81 -17.93 11.41
N PRO A 72 6.53 -17.36 12.40
CA PRO A 72 7.09 -16.02 12.28
C PRO A 72 8.30 -16.08 11.35
N VAL A 73 8.05 -15.93 10.05
CA VAL A 73 9.12 -15.66 9.09
C VAL A 73 9.74 -14.32 9.50
N LYS A 74 10.96 -14.35 10.04
CA LYS A 74 11.79 -13.15 10.13
C LYS A 74 12.25 -12.80 8.71
N SER A 75 11.40 -12.10 7.97
CA SER A 75 11.87 -11.36 6.81
C SER A 75 12.58 -10.11 7.33
N GLU A 76 13.79 -9.85 6.84
CA GLU A 76 14.29 -8.46 6.75
C GLU A 76 13.65 -7.81 5.50
N GLY A 77 12.33 -7.94 5.42
CA GLY A 77 11.53 -7.67 4.24
C GLY A 77 10.85 -6.31 4.34
N THR A 78 10.71 -5.66 3.19
CA THR A 78 9.98 -4.41 3.06
C THR A 78 8.49 -4.66 3.31
N GLN A 79 8.01 -4.30 4.51
CA GLN A 79 6.60 -4.39 4.86
C GLN A 79 5.85 -3.08 4.54
N ILE A 80 4.79 -3.20 3.75
CA ILE A 80 3.81 -2.16 3.44
C ILE A 80 2.57 -2.44 4.29
N LEU A 81 2.17 -1.49 5.12
CA LEU A 81 1.04 -1.65 6.03
C LEU A 81 -0.23 -1.11 5.36
N VAL A 82 -1.28 -1.93 5.26
CA VAL A 82 -2.55 -1.56 4.62
C VAL A 82 -3.67 -1.46 5.65
N LEU A 83 -4.14 -0.24 5.88
CA LEU A 83 -5.18 0.10 6.86
C LEU A 83 -6.31 0.91 6.23
N GLY A 84 -7.37 1.15 7.01
CA GLY A 84 -8.62 1.76 6.54
C GLY A 84 -9.83 1.05 7.12
N LEU A 85 -10.97 1.74 7.15
CA LEU A 85 -12.20 1.23 7.78
C LEU A 85 -12.69 -0.07 7.13
N ASP A 86 -13.61 -0.76 7.81
CA ASP A 86 -14.31 -1.91 7.24
C ASP A 86 -15.07 -1.50 5.96
N GLY A 87 -15.19 -2.42 5.00
CA GLY A 87 -15.83 -2.13 3.71
C GLY A 87 -15.10 -1.13 2.78
N ALA A 88 -13.97 -0.55 3.17
CA ALA A 88 -13.21 0.41 2.35
C ALA A 88 -12.57 -0.19 1.06
N GLY A 89 -12.52 -1.53 0.93
CA GLY A 89 -11.99 -2.23 -0.25
C GLY A 89 -10.49 -2.55 -0.20
N LYS A 90 -9.88 -2.58 0.99
CA LYS A 90 -8.46 -2.93 1.23
C LYS A 90 -8.05 -4.24 0.56
N THR A 91 -8.71 -5.35 0.91
CA THR A 91 -8.40 -6.70 0.40
C THR A 91 -8.62 -6.78 -1.11
N SER A 92 -9.66 -6.13 -1.64
CA SER A 92 -9.92 -6.03 -3.08
C SER A 92 -8.76 -5.35 -3.82
N LEU A 93 -8.23 -4.25 -3.29
CA LEU A 93 -7.04 -3.58 -3.81
C LEU A 93 -5.78 -4.44 -3.68
N LEU A 94 -5.61 -5.19 -2.58
CA LEU A 94 -4.48 -6.11 -2.42
C LEU A 94 -4.50 -7.26 -3.44
N HIS A 95 -5.67 -7.85 -3.70
CA HIS A 95 -5.81 -8.82 -4.78
C HIS A 95 -5.41 -8.19 -6.11
N CYS A 96 -5.94 -7.01 -6.45
CA CYS A 96 -5.54 -6.29 -7.65
C CYS A 96 -4.02 -6.02 -7.74
N PHE A 97 -3.36 -5.59 -6.66
CA PHE A 97 -1.91 -5.40 -6.67
C PHE A 97 -1.14 -6.70 -6.97
N SER A 98 -1.62 -7.84 -6.45
CA SER A 98 -0.97 -9.14 -6.58
C SER A 98 -1.27 -9.86 -7.90
N SER A 99 -2.54 -10.04 -8.28
CA SER A 99 -2.98 -10.83 -9.45
C SER A 99 -3.34 -9.97 -10.66
N GLY A 100 -3.52 -8.66 -10.50
CA GLY A 100 -3.98 -7.76 -11.57
C GLY A 100 -5.49 -7.82 -11.87
N ILE A 101 -6.24 -8.73 -11.25
CA ILE A 101 -7.68 -8.96 -11.46
C ILE A 101 -8.35 -9.33 -10.13
N LEU A 102 -9.55 -8.80 -9.88
CA LEU A 102 -10.42 -9.25 -8.78
C LEU A 102 -11.44 -10.26 -9.32
N GLU A 103 -11.24 -11.55 -9.00
CA GLU A 103 -12.06 -12.64 -9.52
C GLU A 103 -13.29 -12.97 -8.66
N GLN A 104 -13.21 -12.77 -7.34
CA GLN A 104 -14.17 -13.29 -6.36
C GLN A 104 -14.65 -12.19 -5.40
N ASP A 105 -15.78 -12.45 -4.74
CA ASP A 105 -16.26 -11.60 -3.66
C ASP A 105 -15.37 -11.72 -2.42
N VAL A 106 -15.26 -10.62 -1.69
CA VAL A 106 -14.32 -10.43 -0.58
C VAL A 106 -15.10 -10.31 0.72
N GLU A 107 -14.90 -11.27 1.61
CA GLU A 107 -15.43 -11.22 2.97
C GLU A 107 -14.60 -10.25 3.86
N PRO A 108 -15.20 -9.60 4.87
CA PRO A 108 -14.48 -8.70 5.76
C PRO A 108 -13.33 -9.39 6.51
N THR A 109 -12.11 -8.85 6.45
CA THR A 109 -10.92 -9.45 7.09
C THR A 109 -11.05 -9.56 8.61
N HIS A 110 -11.18 -10.79 9.10
CA HIS A 110 -11.17 -11.13 10.53
C HIS A 110 -9.71 -11.30 11.02
N GLY A 111 -9.09 -10.21 11.50
CA GLY A 111 -7.72 -10.20 12.01
C GLY A 111 -6.74 -9.53 11.06
N SER A 112 -5.76 -10.27 10.53
CA SER A 112 -4.72 -9.78 9.62
C SER A 112 -4.51 -10.70 8.44
N ASN A 113 -4.18 -10.13 7.29
CA ASN A 113 -3.92 -10.81 6.03
C ASN A 113 -2.56 -10.35 5.47
N ALA A 114 -1.73 -11.28 4.99
CA ALA A 114 -0.40 -10.98 4.46
C ALA A 114 -0.28 -11.48 3.02
N VAL A 115 0.04 -10.58 2.10
CA VAL A 115 0.15 -10.87 0.66
C VAL A 115 1.52 -10.43 0.16
N SER A 116 2.33 -11.35 -0.34
CA SER A 116 3.64 -11.06 -0.92
C SER A 116 3.53 -10.83 -2.42
N VAL A 117 3.89 -9.64 -2.88
CA VAL A 117 4.03 -9.32 -4.30
C VAL A 117 5.51 -9.37 -4.66
N SER A 118 5.86 -10.19 -5.65
CA SER A 118 7.23 -10.33 -6.14
C SER A 118 7.34 -9.77 -7.55
N ARG A 119 8.35 -8.92 -7.79
CA ARG A 119 8.71 -8.42 -9.12
C ARG A 119 10.22 -8.46 -9.26
N ASP A 120 10.70 -9.19 -10.26
CA ASP A 120 12.13 -9.42 -10.48
C ASP A 120 12.81 -9.93 -9.18
N ASN A 121 13.84 -9.25 -8.69
CA ASN A 121 14.54 -9.58 -7.43
C ASN A 121 13.98 -8.82 -6.20
N LEU A 122 12.77 -8.24 -6.30
CA LEU A 122 12.12 -7.52 -5.21
C LEU A 122 10.93 -8.31 -4.65
N HIS A 123 10.95 -8.50 -3.33
CA HIS A 123 9.81 -9.02 -2.57
C HIS A 123 9.24 -7.89 -1.69
N ILE A 124 7.96 -7.58 -1.88
CA ILE A 124 7.19 -6.61 -1.09
C ILE A 124 6.14 -7.39 -0.32
N GLU A 125 6.15 -7.29 1.01
CA GLU A 125 5.10 -7.88 1.85
C GLU A 125 4.05 -6.82 2.16
N PHE A 126 2.81 -7.05 1.75
CA PHE A 126 1.67 -6.24 2.16
C PHE A 126 0.99 -6.87 3.37
N LEU A 127 0.95 -6.16 4.49
CA LEU A 127 0.23 -6.56 5.69
C LEU A 127 -1.05 -5.75 5.82
N GLU A 128 -2.20 -6.36 5.52
CA GLU A 128 -3.52 -5.82 5.82
C GLU A 128 -3.94 -6.17 7.24
N ILE A 129 -4.52 -5.19 7.95
CA ILE A 129 -5.27 -5.43 9.19
C ILE A 129 -6.75 -5.11 8.96
N GLY A 130 -7.65 -5.92 9.52
CA GLY A 130 -9.08 -5.73 9.44
C GLY A 130 -9.55 -4.37 9.98
N GLY A 131 -10.63 -3.85 9.41
CA GLY A 131 -11.12 -2.47 9.65
C GLY A 131 -12.32 -2.32 10.58
N LYS A 132 -12.82 -3.44 11.11
CA LYS A 132 -13.88 -3.48 12.12
C LYS A 132 -13.42 -2.77 13.40
N GLU A 133 -14.36 -2.18 14.12
CA GLU A 133 -14.09 -1.24 15.22
C GLU A 133 -13.26 -1.86 16.36
N ASP A 134 -13.48 -3.14 16.65
CA ASP A 134 -12.73 -3.96 17.59
C ASP A 134 -11.26 -4.19 17.21
N LEU A 135 -10.92 -4.15 15.92
CA LEU A 135 -9.55 -4.37 15.41
C LEU A 135 -8.71 -3.08 15.33
N ARG A 136 -9.34 -1.90 15.23
CA ARG A 136 -8.63 -0.61 15.07
C ARG A 136 -7.64 -0.28 16.21
N PRO A 137 -7.92 -0.59 17.50
CA PRO A 137 -6.95 -0.42 18.59
C PRO A 137 -5.65 -1.21 18.43
N HIS A 138 -5.57 -2.17 17.49
CA HIS A 138 -4.37 -2.95 17.24
C HIS A 138 -3.51 -2.40 16.08
N TRP A 139 -4.05 -1.51 15.24
CA TRP A 139 -3.35 -0.96 14.07
C TRP A 139 -2.00 -0.31 14.40
N GLN A 140 -1.94 0.46 15.49
CA GLN A 140 -0.74 1.18 15.94
C GLN A 140 0.43 0.26 16.33
N ARG A 141 0.19 -1.05 16.52
CA ARG A 141 1.24 -2.04 16.80
C ARG A 141 2.12 -2.36 15.58
N TYR A 142 1.64 -2.06 14.38
CA TYR A 142 2.28 -2.41 13.12
C TYR A 142 3.01 -1.24 12.45
N THR A 143 2.69 0.02 12.80
CA THR A 143 3.26 1.21 12.15
C THR A 143 4.77 1.35 12.33
N SER A 144 5.34 0.83 13.43
CA SER A 144 6.78 0.89 13.73
C SER A 144 7.67 0.05 12.82
N LYS A 145 7.08 -0.87 12.04
CA LYS A 145 7.78 -1.73 11.07
C LYS A 145 7.44 -1.41 9.62
N ALA A 146 6.47 -0.53 9.39
CA ALA A 146 6.02 -0.17 8.06
C ALA A 146 7.02 0.78 7.39
N LEU A 147 7.35 0.52 6.11
CA LEU A 147 8.09 1.47 5.28
C LEU A 147 7.16 2.47 4.57
N LEU A 148 5.89 2.09 4.41
CA LEU A 148 4.81 2.91 3.88
C LEU A 148 3.50 2.48 4.54
N LEU A 149 2.68 3.46 4.93
CA LEU A 149 1.28 3.25 5.24
C LEU A 149 0.43 3.47 3.98
N VAL A 150 -0.24 2.43 3.48
CA VAL A 150 -1.32 2.56 2.52
C VAL A 150 -2.63 2.65 3.30
N PHE A 151 -3.31 3.80 3.22
CA PHE A 151 -4.55 4.06 3.95
C PHE A 151 -5.73 4.17 2.98
N VAL A 152 -6.59 3.16 2.96
CA VAL A 152 -7.71 3.05 2.02
C VAL A 152 -8.96 3.69 2.61
N VAL A 153 -9.55 4.60 1.83
CA VAL A 153 -10.75 5.36 2.20
C VAL A 153 -11.85 5.09 1.18
N ASP A 154 -13.05 4.76 1.65
CA ASP A 154 -14.24 4.74 0.80
C ASP A 154 -14.65 6.19 0.47
N SER A 155 -14.27 6.66 -0.72
CA SER A 155 -14.56 8.03 -1.15
C SER A 155 -16.05 8.31 -1.39
N SER A 156 -16.88 7.27 -1.53
CA SER A 156 -18.35 7.41 -1.68
C SER A 156 -19.08 7.62 -0.36
N ASN A 157 -18.42 7.37 0.79
CA ASN A 157 -19.04 7.40 2.11
C ASN A 157 -18.52 8.56 2.97
N SER A 158 -18.86 9.79 2.57
CA SER A 158 -18.44 11.03 3.24
C SER A 158 -18.89 11.15 4.71
N GLN A 159 -19.97 10.45 5.10
CA GLN A 159 -20.43 10.38 6.49
C GLN A 159 -19.40 9.77 7.44
N LEU A 160 -18.50 8.92 6.93
CA LEU A 160 -17.43 8.31 7.74
C LEU A 160 -16.15 9.16 7.78
N PHE A 161 -16.01 10.21 6.96
CA PHE A 161 -14.77 11.01 6.90
C PHE A 161 -14.29 11.55 8.26
N PRO A 162 -15.14 11.98 9.21
CA PRO A 162 -14.68 12.36 10.55
C PRO A 162 -14.00 11.21 11.31
N VAL A 163 -14.49 9.98 11.16
CA VAL A 163 -13.92 8.77 11.77
C VAL A 163 -12.63 8.35 11.05
N VAL A 164 -12.62 8.43 9.72
CA VAL A 164 -11.43 8.21 8.87
C VAL A 164 -10.32 9.20 9.24
N LYS A 165 -10.62 10.50 9.31
CA LYS A 165 -9.69 11.56 9.73
C LYS A 165 -9.10 11.24 11.10
N LYS A 166 -9.96 11.02 12.10
CA LYS A 166 -9.55 10.71 13.48
C LYS A 166 -8.50 9.60 13.51
N HIS A 167 -8.82 8.43 12.94
CA HIS A 167 -7.90 7.30 12.99
C HIS A 167 -6.64 7.48 12.15
N LEU A 168 -6.71 8.16 10.99
CA LEU A 168 -5.51 8.47 10.20
C LEU A 168 -4.53 9.36 11.00
N HIS A 169 -5.04 10.40 11.67
CA HIS A 169 -4.23 11.30 12.48
C HIS A 169 -3.67 10.60 13.73
N GLU A 170 -4.47 9.76 14.41
CA GLU A 170 -4.03 8.92 15.54
C GLU A 170 -2.87 7.97 15.15
N LEU A 171 -2.91 7.39 13.95
CA LEU A 171 -1.85 6.51 13.43
C LEU A 171 -0.55 7.26 13.08
N LEU A 172 -0.68 8.46 12.51
CA LEU A 172 0.45 9.23 11.97
C LEU A 172 1.17 10.10 13.02
N ALA A 173 0.49 10.49 14.10
CA ALA A 173 1.04 11.26 15.21
C ALA A 173 2.30 10.65 15.88
N PRO A 174 2.37 9.34 16.23
CA PRO A 174 3.57 8.74 16.83
C PRO A 174 4.70 8.49 15.82
N CYS A 175 4.45 8.59 14.52
CA CYS A 175 5.36 8.18 13.45
C CYS A 175 5.54 9.31 12.43
N PRO A 176 6.17 10.45 12.80
CA PRO A 176 6.19 11.66 11.97
C PRO A 176 6.86 11.48 10.60
N SER A 177 7.85 10.58 10.50
CA SER A 177 8.60 10.31 9.27
C SER A 177 8.00 9.21 8.38
N LEU A 178 6.97 8.48 8.84
CA LEU A 178 6.36 7.39 8.07
C LEU A 178 5.67 7.94 6.81
N PRO A 179 6.09 7.55 5.59
CA PRO A 179 5.39 7.92 4.37
C PRO A 179 3.96 7.37 4.36
N VAL A 180 3.05 8.08 3.70
CA VAL A 180 1.63 7.67 3.60
C VAL A 180 1.10 7.80 2.17
N MET A 181 0.41 6.77 1.71
CA MET A 181 -0.36 6.76 0.47
C MET A 181 -1.83 6.60 0.82
N VAL A 182 -2.60 7.67 0.67
CA VAL A 182 -4.05 7.64 0.83
C VAL A 182 -4.68 7.21 -0.49
N LEU A 183 -5.45 6.13 -0.48
CA LEU A 183 -6.20 5.65 -1.63
C LEU A 183 -7.66 6.04 -1.47
N ALA A 184 -8.08 7.02 -2.27
CA ALA A 184 -9.48 7.43 -2.41
C ALA A 184 -10.19 6.39 -3.27
N ASN A 185 -10.65 5.30 -2.66
CA ASN A 185 -11.21 4.15 -3.36
C ASN A 185 -12.70 4.34 -3.67
N LYS A 186 -13.22 3.56 -4.62
CA LYS A 186 -14.60 3.59 -5.13
C LYS A 186 -14.97 4.89 -5.88
N GLN A 187 -14.01 5.45 -6.62
CA GLN A 187 -14.21 6.62 -7.50
C GLN A 187 -15.14 6.35 -8.70
N ASP A 188 -15.57 5.11 -8.90
CA ASP A 188 -16.57 4.71 -9.90
C ASP A 188 -18.02 4.79 -9.39
N LEU A 189 -18.22 4.96 -8.07
CA LEU A 189 -19.56 5.03 -7.47
C LEU A 189 -20.14 6.45 -7.48
N PRO A 190 -21.48 6.60 -7.69
CA PRO A 190 -22.12 7.90 -7.60
C PRO A 190 -21.98 8.50 -6.20
N GLY A 191 -21.60 9.78 -6.12
CA GLY A 191 -21.33 10.46 -4.86
C GLY A 191 -19.90 10.28 -4.33
N SER A 192 -18.99 9.66 -5.09
CA SER A 192 -17.56 9.65 -4.79
C SER A 192 -17.01 11.08 -4.65
N CYS A 193 -16.41 11.36 -3.50
CA CYS A 193 -15.75 12.61 -3.18
C CYS A 193 -14.55 12.86 -4.11
N SER A 194 -14.32 14.12 -4.53
CA SER A 194 -13.15 14.44 -5.34
C SER A 194 -11.85 14.36 -4.53
N ILE A 195 -10.72 14.28 -5.24
CA ILE A 195 -9.38 14.25 -4.62
C ILE A 195 -9.12 15.50 -3.76
N THR A 196 -9.55 16.68 -4.23
CA THR A 196 -9.40 17.94 -3.49
C THR A 196 -10.29 17.96 -2.24
N ASP A 197 -11.57 17.61 -2.38
CA ASP A 197 -12.52 17.61 -1.27
C ASP A 197 -12.11 16.61 -0.18
N LEU A 198 -11.58 15.44 -0.57
CA LEU A 198 -11.10 14.43 0.37
C LEU A 198 -9.83 14.89 1.11
N HIS A 199 -8.93 15.59 0.42
CA HIS A 199 -7.74 16.18 1.03
C HIS A 199 -8.13 17.20 2.13
N GLU A 200 -9.14 18.04 1.87
CA GLU A 200 -9.67 18.99 2.86
C GLU A 200 -10.42 18.28 4.01
N ALA A 201 -11.32 17.35 3.69
CA ALA A 201 -12.15 16.65 4.67
C ALA A 201 -11.35 15.78 5.66
N LEU A 202 -10.25 15.17 5.19
CA LEU A 202 -9.30 14.45 6.05
C LEU A 202 -8.20 15.37 6.62
N SER A 203 -8.19 16.65 6.22
CA SER A 203 -7.23 17.69 6.57
C SER A 203 -5.79 17.20 6.45
N LEU A 204 -5.46 16.69 5.26
CA LEU A 204 -4.18 16.05 4.98
C LEU A 204 -3.00 17.03 5.04
N SER A 205 -3.25 18.34 4.98
CA SER A 205 -2.25 19.39 5.26
C SER A 205 -1.74 19.39 6.71
N GLU A 206 -2.46 18.78 7.66
CA GLU A 206 -2.15 18.78 9.09
C GLU A 206 -1.32 17.55 9.53
N VAL A 207 -1.09 16.55 8.65
CA VAL A 207 -0.43 15.28 9.05
C VAL A 207 1.10 15.38 9.22
N GLY A 208 1.67 16.58 9.06
CA GLY A 208 3.09 16.88 9.24
C GLY A 208 3.93 16.77 7.96
N ASP A 209 5.21 17.13 8.07
CA ASP A 209 6.15 17.13 6.94
C ASP A 209 6.65 15.70 6.63
N ARG A 210 5.87 14.98 5.83
CA ARG A 210 6.13 13.59 5.40
C ARG A 210 5.88 13.45 3.90
N GLN A 211 6.46 12.42 3.29
CA GLN A 211 6.07 12.03 1.94
C GLN A 211 4.62 11.53 1.96
N MET A 212 3.77 12.19 1.16
CA MET A 212 2.35 11.88 1.06
C MET A 212 1.92 11.80 -0.40
N PHE A 213 1.12 10.79 -0.71
CA PHE A 213 0.47 10.61 -2.00
C PHE A 213 -1.03 10.43 -1.79
N LEU A 214 -1.83 11.00 -2.68
CA LEU A 214 -3.29 10.84 -2.71
C LEU A 214 -3.71 10.44 -4.12
N ILE A 215 -4.30 9.25 -4.25
CA ILE A 215 -4.60 8.64 -5.56
C ILE A 215 -6.06 8.16 -5.56
N GLY A 216 -6.79 8.53 -6.60
CA GLY A 216 -8.13 8.02 -6.86
C GLY A 216 -8.09 6.60 -7.41
N THR A 217 -8.80 5.67 -6.78
CA THR A 217 -8.83 4.27 -7.17
C THR A 217 -10.25 3.73 -7.26
N TYR A 218 -10.42 2.69 -8.07
CA TYR A 218 -11.60 1.82 -8.05
C TYR A 218 -11.21 0.43 -8.52
N VAL A 219 -11.99 -0.56 -8.11
CA VAL A 219 -11.82 -1.97 -8.47
C VAL A 219 -13.17 -2.51 -8.92
N ARG A 220 -13.23 -3.06 -10.14
CA ARG A 220 -14.40 -3.79 -10.63
C ARG A 220 -14.09 -5.27 -10.71
N ARG A 221 -15.06 -6.09 -10.29
CA ARG A 221 -14.96 -7.55 -10.30
C ARG A 221 -15.08 -8.08 -11.73
N GLY A 222 -14.17 -8.96 -12.14
CA GLY A 222 -14.21 -9.63 -13.44
C GLY A 222 -13.82 -8.77 -14.65
N GLU A 223 -13.44 -7.50 -14.48
CA GLU A 223 -12.77 -6.74 -15.54
C GLU A 223 -11.28 -7.13 -15.60
N ALA A 224 -10.77 -7.36 -16.81
CA ALA A 224 -9.38 -7.74 -17.02
C ALA A 224 -8.48 -6.49 -17.07
N GLY A 225 -7.56 -6.38 -16.12
CA GLY A 225 -6.62 -5.26 -16.00
C GLY A 225 -6.95 -4.32 -14.85
N LEU A 226 -5.97 -3.48 -14.50
CA LEU A 226 -6.08 -2.51 -13.43
C LEU A 226 -6.64 -1.19 -13.96
N SER A 227 -7.46 -0.50 -13.14
CA SER A 227 -7.75 0.92 -13.37
C SER A 227 -6.45 1.73 -13.23
N SER A 228 -6.31 2.82 -13.98
CA SER A 228 -5.04 3.58 -14.04
C SER A 228 -4.55 4.00 -12.65
N GLY A 229 -5.43 4.50 -11.78
CA GLY A 229 -5.05 4.83 -10.40
C GLY A 229 -4.59 3.65 -9.54
N VAL A 230 -5.09 2.43 -9.78
CA VAL A 230 -4.61 1.22 -9.09
C VAL A 230 -3.25 0.78 -9.64
N GLN A 231 -3.02 0.96 -10.95
CA GLN A 231 -1.71 0.76 -11.55
C GLN A 231 -0.69 1.79 -11.05
N ASP A 232 -1.02 3.09 -11.08
CA ASP A 232 -0.17 4.18 -10.59
C ASP A 232 0.22 3.97 -9.13
N ALA A 233 -0.75 3.61 -8.27
CA ALA A 233 -0.49 3.27 -6.87
C ALA A 233 0.49 2.10 -6.75
N ARG A 234 0.30 1.02 -7.52
CA ARG A 234 1.18 -0.15 -7.47
C ARG A 234 2.61 0.18 -7.94
N ASP A 235 2.74 0.87 -9.07
CA ASP A 235 4.02 1.20 -9.67
C ASP A 235 4.79 2.22 -8.80
N LEU A 236 4.09 3.16 -8.15
CA LEU A 236 4.67 4.08 -7.18
C LEU A 236 5.12 3.37 -5.90
N ILE A 237 4.35 2.42 -5.36
CA ILE A 237 4.79 1.59 -4.21
C ILE A 237 6.08 0.83 -4.58
N ILE A 238 6.14 0.23 -5.77
CA ILE A 238 7.34 -0.47 -6.24
C ILE A 238 8.52 0.52 -6.36
N SER A 239 8.33 1.72 -6.91
CA SER A 239 9.39 2.74 -7.00
C SER A 239 9.91 3.12 -5.61
N MET A 240 9.03 3.49 -4.67
CA MET A 240 9.43 3.87 -3.31
C MET A 240 10.25 2.79 -2.60
N VAL A 241 9.93 1.51 -2.84
CA VAL A 241 10.66 0.38 -2.27
C VAL A 241 11.99 0.13 -2.99
N CYS A 242 12.08 0.39 -4.29
CA CYS A 242 13.34 0.34 -5.04
C CYS A 242 14.30 1.48 -4.66
N ASP A 243 13.78 2.70 -4.56
CA ASP A 243 14.54 3.94 -4.30
C ASP A 243 15.00 4.04 -2.83
N GLY A 244 14.40 3.26 -1.93
CA GLY A 244 14.77 3.15 -0.51
C GLY A 244 15.89 2.14 -0.21
N LYS A 245 16.57 1.58 -1.22
CA LYS A 245 17.69 0.64 -1.09
C LYS A 245 19.04 1.26 -1.47
#